data_AF-A0A1W9R8N5-F1
#
_entry.id   AF-A0A1W9R8N5-F1
#
_cell.length_a   1.000
_cell.length_b   1.000
_cell.length_c   1.000
_cell.angle_alpha   90.00
_cell.angle_beta   90.00
_cell.angle_gamma   90.00
#
_symmetry.space_group_name_H-M   'P 1'
#
loop_
_entity.id
_entity.type
_entity.pdbx_description
1 polymer ?
#
loop_
_entity_poly.entity_id
_entity_poly.type
_entity_poly.pdbx_seq_one_letter_code
_entity_poly.pdbx_strand_id
1 'polypeptide(L)'
;MSIFCEKEKGQINTETNGLTGNWINPQYDDTLVTFERSNSLKEDGYGFSIKENRRFIERKNSGQCGTPPISYADYEGCWEQNGSIININVGYWGGIVHYSWEIISVDAIQLTIIQLQNHSCIRGKIIKG
;
A
#
# COMPACT_ATOMS: atom_id res chain seq x y z
N MET A 1 -24.95 35.08 27.05
CA MET A 1 -24.86 33.63 27.23
C MET A 1 -24.00 33.12 26.07
N SER A 2 -22.68 33.07 26.25
CA SER A 2 -21.75 32.74 25.18
C SER A 2 -21.15 31.38 25.49
N ILE A 3 -21.46 30.37 24.69
CA ILE A 3 -20.77 29.09 24.71
C ILE A 3 -20.09 28.95 23.36
N PHE A 4 -18.76 29.10 23.38
CA PHE A 4 -17.88 28.81 22.27
C PHE A 4 -17.79 27.28 22.12
N CYS A 5 -17.98 26.79 20.90
CA CYS A 5 -17.63 25.42 20.53
C CYS A 5 -16.17 25.44 20.06
N GLU A 6 -15.26 25.02 20.93
CA GLU A 6 -13.88 24.75 20.55
C GLU A 6 -13.85 23.34 19.95
N LYS A 7 -13.55 23.27 18.64
CA LYS A 7 -13.20 22.01 17.99
C LYS A 7 -11.86 21.56 18.55
N GLU A 8 -11.88 20.64 19.49
CA GLU A 8 -10.70 19.88 19.89
C GLU A 8 -10.18 19.13 18.66
N LYS A 9 -8.91 19.42 18.31
CA LYS A 9 -8.17 18.68 17.30
C LYS A 9 -7.99 17.26 17.81
N GLY A 10 -8.76 16.33 17.25
CA GLY A 10 -8.63 14.91 17.51
C GLY A 10 -7.18 14.48 17.26
N GLN A 11 -6.55 13.95 18.31
CA GLN A 11 -5.29 13.23 18.21
C GLN A 11 -5.46 12.10 17.19
N ILE A 12 -4.60 12.08 16.18
CA ILE A 12 -4.54 10.99 15.21
C ILE A 12 -3.91 9.82 15.96
N ASN A 13 -4.76 8.97 16.54
CA ASN A 13 -4.35 7.70 17.08
C ASN A 13 -3.83 6.85 15.91
N THR A 14 -2.51 6.83 15.71
CA THR A 14 -1.81 5.88 14.83
C THR A 14 -1.83 4.50 15.48
N GLU A 15 -3.02 4.00 15.73
CA GLU A 15 -3.27 2.62 16.12
C GLU A 15 -3.17 1.79 14.84
N THR A 16 -2.12 0.98 14.74
CA THR A 16 -1.94 -0.08 13.73
C THR A 16 -3.20 -0.96 13.55
N ASN A 17 -4.10 -0.94 14.52
CA ASN A 17 -5.38 -1.65 14.55
C ASN A 17 -6.30 -1.35 13.35
N GLY A 18 -6.23 -0.13 12.79
CA GLY A 18 -7.04 0.23 11.61
C GLY A 18 -6.51 -0.36 10.31
N LEU A 19 -5.21 -0.65 10.20
CA LEU A 19 -4.57 -0.97 8.92
C LEU A 19 -4.53 -2.48 8.62
N THR A 20 -4.46 -3.30 9.66
CA THR A 20 -4.51 -4.77 9.56
C THR A 20 -5.79 -5.19 8.83
N GLY A 21 -5.65 -6.00 7.79
CA GLY A 21 -6.79 -6.41 6.96
C GLY A 21 -6.38 -6.94 5.59
N ASN A 22 -7.37 -7.19 4.74
CA ASN A 22 -7.17 -7.42 3.31
C ASN A 22 -7.79 -6.27 2.53
N TRP A 23 -7.08 -5.82 1.51
CA TRP A 23 -7.36 -4.60 0.76
C TRP A 23 -7.36 -4.96 -0.73
N ILE A 24 -8.47 -4.69 -1.41
CA ILE A 24 -8.73 -5.12 -2.79
C ILE A 24 -9.32 -3.96 -3.62
N ASN A 25 -9.56 -4.21 -4.91
CA ASN A 25 -10.27 -3.31 -5.82
C ASN A 25 -9.69 -1.88 -5.85
N PRO A 26 -8.37 -1.71 -6.12
CA PRO A 26 -7.77 -0.38 -6.17
C PRO A 26 -8.54 0.54 -7.13
N GLN A 27 -8.96 1.70 -6.63
CA GLN A 27 -9.47 2.81 -7.42
C GLN A 27 -8.40 3.89 -7.47
N TYR A 28 -8.09 4.35 -8.68
CA TYR A 28 -7.05 5.35 -8.92
C TYR A 28 -7.70 6.69 -9.24
N ASP A 29 -7.35 7.72 -8.47
CA ASP A 29 -7.77 9.10 -8.67
C ASP A 29 -6.55 10.02 -8.55
N ASP A 30 -6.01 10.45 -9.69
CA ASP A 30 -4.73 11.16 -9.81
C ASP A 30 -3.56 10.47 -9.06
N THR A 31 -3.22 10.97 -7.86
CA THR A 31 -2.14 10.47 -7.01
C THR A 31 -2.64 9.56 -5.88
N LEU A 32 -3.96 9.52 -5.67
CA LEU A 32 -4.61 8.74 -4.64
C LEU A 32 -4.92 7.34 -5.15
N VAL A 33 -4.70 6.36 -4.28
CA VAL A 33 -5.17 5.00 -4.47
C VAL A 33 -6.06 4.63 -3.29
N THR A 34 -7.31 4.31 -3.58
CA THR A 34 -8.29 3.87 -2.57
C THR A 34 -8.55 2.38 -2.73
N PHE A 35 -8.44 1.65 -1.63
CA PHE A 35 -8.70 0.22 -1.53
C PHE A 35 -9.96 -0.04 -0.71
N GLU A 36 -10.65 -1.12 -1.06
CA GLU A 36 -11.79 -1.64 -0.32
C GLU A 36 -11.33 -2.73 0.65
N ARG A 37 -11.81 -2.69 1.89
CA ARG A 37 -11.57 -3.75 2.86
C ARG A 37 -12.35 -5.01 2.48
N SER A 38 -11.71 -6.16 2.61
CA SER A 38 -12.34 -7.47 2.37
C SER A 38 -11.93 -8.51 3.40
N ASN A 39 -12.77 -9.54 3.56
CA ASN A 39 -12.47 -10.72 4.37
C ASN A 39 -11.35 -11.59 3.76
N SER A 40 -11.15 -11.49 2.44
CA SER A 40 -10.12 -12.25 1.70
C SER A 40 -9.66 -11.52 0.43
N LEU A 41 -8.51 -11.94 -0.11
CA LEU A 41 -8.02 -11.49 -1.42
C LEU A 41 -8.80 -12.20 -2.54
N LYS A 42 -9.15 -11.48 -3.60
CA LYS A 42 -9.75 -12.04 -4.82
C LYS A 42 -8.75 -12.92 -5.56
N GLU A 43 -9.14 -14.07 -6.09
CA GLU A 43 -8.21 -14.99 -6.78
C GLU A 43 -7.61 -14.39 -8.05
N ASP A 44 -8.38 -13.56 -8.75
CA ASP A 44 -8.11 -13.04 -10.08
C ASP A 44 -7.93 -11.52 -10.11
N GLY A 45 -7.49 -10.93 -8.99
CA GLY A 45 -7.39 -9.48 -8.85
C GLY A 45 -6.21 -9.04 -8.00
N TYR A 46 -5.82 -7.78 -8.19
CA TYR A 46 -4.84 -7.14 -7.33
C TYR A 46 -5.42 -6.91 -5.93
N GLY A 47 -4.59 -7.15 -4.92
CA GLY A 47 -4.88 -6.81 -3.54
C GLY A 47 -3.72 -7.18 -2.62
N PHE A 48 -3.82 -6.80 -1.36
CA PHE A 48 -2.80 -7.13 -0.37
C PHE A 48 -3.38 -7.32 1.02
N SER A 49 -2.63 -8.01 1.87
CA SER A 49 -2.94 -8.21 3.27
C SER A 49 -1.84 -7.62 4.16
N ILE A 50 -2.25 -6.79 5.11
CA ILE A 50 -1.40 -6.29 6.20
C ILE A 50 -1.76 -7.09 7.45
N LYS A 51 -0.76 -7.75 8.05
CA LYS A 51 -0.94 -8.59 9.25
C LYS A 51 -0.19 -7.99 10.45
N GLU A 52 -0.72 -8.21 11.65
CA GLU A 52 -0.18 -7.67 12.92
C GLU A 52 1.26 -8.11 13.22
N ASN A 53 1.69 -9.26 12.70
CA ASN A 53 3.03 -9.80 12.89
C ASN A 53 4.07 -9.21 11.91
N ARG A 54 3.88 -7.98 11.43
CA ARG A 54 4.70 -7.32 10.39
C ARG A 54 4.77 -8.07 9.05
N ARG A 55 3.90 -9.07 8.84
CA ARG A 55 3.82 -9.80 7.56
C ARG A 55 2.94 -9.07 6.57
N PHE A 56 3.41 -9.00 5.35
CA PHE A 56 2.71 -8.46 4.19
C PHE A 56 2.53 -9.56 3.15
N ILE A 57 1.36 -9.61 2.52
CA ILE A 57 1.09 -10.51 1.40
C ILE A 57 0.53 -9.66 0.27
N GLU A 58 1.12 -9.73 -0.92
CA GLU A 58 0.62 -9.04 -2.11
C GLU A 58 0.21 -10.03 -3.18
N ARG A 59 -1.02 -9.91 -3.66
CA ARG A 59 -1.50 -10.64 -4.81
C ARG A 59 -1.37 -9.80 -6.06
N LYS A 60 -0.56 -10.26 -7.01
CA LYS A 60 -0.32 -9.58 -8.29
C LYS A 60 -0.01 -10.58 -9.40
N ASN A 61 0.11 -10.07 -10.62
CA ASN A 61 0.43 -10.87 -11.80
C ASN A 61 1.71 -11.68 -11.59
N SER A 62 1.65 -12.98 -11.88
CA SER A 62 2.74 -13.91 -11.61
C SER A 62 3.70 -14.14 -12.78
N GLY A 63 3.53 -13.39 -13.86
CA GLY A 63 4.34 -13.50 -15.08
C GLY A 63 5.05 -12.21 -15.47
N GLN A 64 6.22 -12.38 -16.07
CA GLN A 64 7.03 -11.31 -16.68
C GLN A 64 6.36 -10.65 -17.89
N CYS A 65 5.54 -11.40 -18.60
CA CYS A 65 4.82 -10.97 -19.78
C CYS A 65 3.34 -11.28 -19.52
N GLY A 66 2.48 -10.26 -19.43
CA GLY A 66 1.03 -10.38 -19.14
C GLY A 66 0.23 -11.04 -20.27
N THR A 67 0.80 -12.02 -20.96
CA THR A 67 0.16 -12.83 -21.98
C THR A 67 -0.93 -13.69 -21.34
N PRO A 68 -2.20 -13.57 -21.80
CA PRO A 68 -3.28 -14.40 -21.31
C PRO A 68 -2.97 -15.91 -21.38
N PRO A 69 -3.41 -16.70 -20.39
CA PRO A 69 -4.16 -16.26 -19.20
C PRO A 69 -3.28 -15.51 -18.20
N ILE A 70 -3.77 -14.37 -17.70
CA ILE A 70 -3.10 -13.63 -16.61
C ILE A 70 -3.32 -14.43 -15.34
N SER A 71 -2.24 -15.03 -14.85
CA SER A 71 -2.23 -15.70 -13.55
C SER A 71 -1.83 -14.70 -12.45
N TYR A 72 -2.42 -14.88 -11.26
CA TYR A 72 -2.08 -14.15 -10.05
C TYR A 72 -1.37 -15.09 -9.07
N ALA A 73 -0.48 -14.54 -8.26
CA ALA A 73 0.16 -15.26 -7.17
C ALA A 73 0.32 -14.35 -5.95
N ASP A 74 0.43 -14.99 -4.79
CA ASP A 74 0.73 -14.33 -3.52
C ASP A 74 2.24 -14.25 -3.34
N TYR A 75 2.70 -13.04 -3.05
CA TYR A 75 4.09 -12.75 -2.72
C TYR A 75 4.17 -12.32 -1.27
N GLU A 76 5.02 -12.98 -0.50
CA GLU A 76 5.26 -12.62 0.89
C GLU A 76 6.25 -11.46 1.00
N GLY A 77 6.09 -10.69 2.06
CA GLY A 77 6.90 -9.55 2.40
C GLY A 77 6.74 -9.14 3.85
N CYS A 78 7.35 -8.00 4.17
CA CYS A 78 7.26 -7.37 5.47
C CYS A 78 6.85 -5.91 5.31
N TRP A 79 6.26 -5.36 6.37
CA TRP A 79 5.90 -3.95 6.44
C TRP A 79 6.28 -3.34 7.78
N GLU A 80 6.54 -2.05 7.78
CA GLU A 80 6.77 -1.23 8.96
C GLU A 80 6.07 0.12 8.79
N GLN A 81 5.60 0.70 9.89
CA GLN A 81 4.91 1.99 9.88
C GLN A 81 5.65 3.00 10.75
N ASN A 82 5.80 4.21 10.23
CA ASN A 82 6.33 5.38 10.93
C ASN A 82 5.40 6.57 10.69
N GLY A 83 4.57 6.88 11.69
CA GLY A 83 3.51 7.89 11.55
C GLY A 83 2.50 7.49 10.47
N SER A 84 2.30 8.36 9.49
CA SER A 84 1.46 8.08 8.31
C SER A 84 2.16 7.26 7.23
N ILE A 85 3.47 7.01 7.33
CA ILE A 85 4.23 6.33 6.28
C ILE A 85 4.30 4.82 6.54
N ILE A 86 3.92 4.02 5.55
CA ILE A 86 4.13 2.57 5.50
C ILE A 86 5.27 2.30 4.55
N ASN A 87 6.28 1.56 5.00
CA ASN A 87 7.34 1.01 4.16
C ASN A 87 7.12 -0.50 4.00
N ILE A 88 7.12 -0.96 2.75
CA ILE A 88 6.85 -2.36 2.40
C ILE A 88 8.04 -2.89 1.63
N ASN A 89 8.42 -4.12 1.97
CA ASN A 89 9.42 -4.89 1.25
C ASN A 89 8.77 -6.23 0.88
N VAL A 90 8.54 -6.49 -0.40
CA VAL A 90 7.76 -7.64 -0.87
C VAL A 90 8.34 -8.27 -2.12
N GLY A 91 8.20 -9.59 -2.23
CA GLY A 91 8.61 -10.33 -3.41
C GLY A 91 7.79 -10.02 -4.66
N TYR A 92 8.33 -10.40 -5.81
CA TYR A 92 7.60 -10.58 -7.07
C TYR A 92 8.36 -11.61 -7.94
N TRP A 93 7.81 -11.98 -9.10
CA TRP A 93 8.43 -12.98 -9.99
C TRP A 93 9.88 -12.65 -10.42
N GLY A 94 10.29 -11.37 -10.37
CA GLY A 94 11.61 -10.91 -10.79
C GLY A 94 12.54 -10.49 -9.64
N GLY A 95 12.17 -10.73 -8.37
CA GLY A 95 12.99 -10.38 -7.22
C GLY A 95 12.18 -9.72 -6.09
N ILE A 96 12.67 -8.58 -5.62
CA ILE A 96 12.10 -7.84 -4.49
C ILE A 96 11.81 -6.40 -4.90
N VAL A 97 10.71 -5.84 -4.40
CA VAL A 97 10.32 -4.44 -4.60
C VAL A 97 10.06 -3.75 -3.27
N HIS A 98 10.38 -2.46 -3.22
CA HIS A 98 10.17 -1.61 -2.07
C HIS A 98 9.11 -0.56 -2.38
N TYR A 99 8.12 -0.44 -1.51
CA TYR A 99 7.11 0.62 -1.57
C TYR A 99 7.19 1.51 -0.35
N SER A 100 6.92 2.79 -0.55
CA SER A 100 6.66 3.76 0.51
C SER A 100 5.30 4.39 0.22
N TRP A 101 4.35 4.24 1.14
CA TRP A 101 2.99 4.76 1.01
C TRP A 101 2.71 5.72 2.16
N GLU A 102 2.10 6.87 1.85
CA GLU A 102 1.54 7.75 2.87
C GLU A 102 0.05 7.44 3.03
N ILE A 103 -0.37 7.12 4.26
CA ILE A 103 -1.79 6.91 4.62
C ILE A 103 -2.46 8.27 4.68
N ILE A 104 -3.45 8.47 3.81
CA ILE A 104 -4.32 9.65 3.81
C ILE A 104 -5.52 9.42 4.74
N SER A 105 -6.12 8.23 4.68
CA SER A 105 -7.21 7.83 5.57
C SER A 105 -7.33 6.31 5.65
N VAL A 106 -7.79 5.81 6.79
CA VAL A 106 -8.13 4.40 6.97
C VAL A 106 -9.34 4.27 7.89
N ASP A 107 -10.30 3.45 7.51
CA ASP A 107 -11.45 3.11 8.33
C ASP A 107 -11.86 1.62 8.15
N ALA A 108 -13.06 1.27 8.63
CA ALA A 108 -13.57 -0.09 8.58
C ALA A 108 -13.86 -0.60 7.15
N ILE A 109 -13.97 0.27 6.15
CA ILE A 109 -14.35 -0.07 4.77
C ILE A 109 -13.30 0.30 3.73
N GLN A 110 -12.50 1.34 3.98
CA GLN A 110 -11.60 1.90 2.97
C GLN A 110 -10.23 2.28 3.54
N LEU A 111 -9.23 2.18 2.67
CA LEU A 111 -7.87 2.68 2.88
C LEU A 111 -7.50 3.54 1.68
N THR A 112 -7.13 4.79 1.93
CA THR A 112 -6.65 5.70 0.90
C THR A 112 -5.19 6.05 1.18
N ILE A 113 -4.35 5.92 0.16
CA ILE A 113 -2.92 6.21 0.23
C ILE A 113 -2.47 7.12 -0.92
N ILE A 114 -1.28 7.68 -0.77
CA ILE A 114 -0.45 8.17 -1.88
C ILE A 114 0.78 7.27 -1.98
N GLN A 115 1.15 6.88 -3.21
CA GLN A 115 2.43 6.22 -3.45
C GLN A 115 3.55 7.27 -3.49
N LEU A 116 4.49 7.18 -2.55
CA LEU A 116 5.67 8.02 -2.52
C LEU A 116 6.67 7.45 -3.54
N GLN A 117 6.73 8.05 -4.73
CA GLN A 117 7.73 7.64 -5.72
C GLN A 117 9.13 8.00 -5.21
N ASN A 118 9.98 7.00 -5.02
CA ASN A 118 11.42 7.24 -4.97
C ASN A 118 11.89 7.54 -6.40
N HIS A 119 11.93 8.83 -6.76
CA HIS A 119 12.58 9.29 -7.99
C HIS A 119 14.09 9.00 -7.87
N SER A 120 14.54 7.83 -8.31
CA SER A 120 15.94 7.60 -8.66
C SER A 120 16.06 7.28 -10.14
N CYS A 121 15.87 8.31 -10.96
CA CYS A 121 16.41 8.32 -12.31
C CYS A 121 17.32 9.53 -12.51
N ILE A 122 18.61 9.36 -12.19
CA ILE A 122 19.68 9.99 -12.98
C ILE A 122 20.61 8.88 -13.44
N ARG A 123 20.25 8.25 -14.55
CA ARG A 123 21.18 7.45 -15.35
C ARG A 123 21.95 8.45 -16.23
N GLY A 124 23.10 8.92 -15.76
CA GLY A 124 23.88 9.98 -16.40
C GLY A 124 25.35 9.62 -16.63
N LYS A 125 25.61 9.01 -17.78
CA LYS A 125 26.87 8.98 -18.57
C LYS A 125 28.16 8.36 -17.99
N ILE A 126 28.55 7.26 -18.65
CA ILE A 126 29.94 6.93 -18.96
C ILE A 126 30.59 8.14 -19.66
N ILE A 127 31.72 8.60 -19.17
CA ILE A 127 32.81 9.13 -19.98
C ILE A 127 34.09 8.44 -19.55
N LYS A 128 34.54 7.50 -20.39
CA LYS A 128 35.95 7.14 -20.45
C LYS A 128 36.67 8.34 -21.06
N GLY A 129 37.64 8.89 -20.33
CA GLY A 129 38.72 9.71 -20.83
C GLY A 129 40.02 9.06 -20.44
#